data_AF-A0AAW4VI60-F1
#
_entry.id   AF-A0AAW4VI60-F1
#
_cell.length_a   1.000
_cell.length_b   1.000
_cell.length_c   1.000
_cell.angle_alpha   90.00
_cell.angle_beta   90.00
_cell.angle_gamma   90.00
#
_symmetry.space_group_name_H-M   'P 1'
#
loop_
_entity.id
_entity.type
_entity.pdbx_description
1 polymer ?
#
loop_
_entity_poly.entity_id
_entity_poly.type
_entity_poly.pdbx_seq_one_letter_code
_entity_poly.pdbx_strand_id
1 'polypeptide(L)' 'MFVSGEMQSQGLGKILLNYAKDKRNKLYLNVYQKNARAISFYKREEFEIQHSGLDEATGEKDYVMTWQHK' A
#
# COMPACT_ATOMS: atom_id res chain seq x y z
N MET A 1 2.63 -5.48 -1.26
CA MET A 1 4.10 -5.48 -1.47
C MET A 1 4.78 -5.74 -0.15
N PHE A 2 5.84 -6.56 -0.13
CA PHE A 2 6.59 -6.87 1.08
C PHE A 2 8.08 -6.63 0.85
N VAL A 3 8.73 -5.99 1.82
CA VAL A 3 10.18 -5.78 1.87
C VAL A 3 10.66 -6.34 3.21
N SER A 4 11.72 -7.15 3.18
CA SER A 4 12.29 -7.74 4.39
C SER A 4 12.62 -6.66 5.42
N GLY A 5 12.41 -6.96 6.71
CA GLY A 5 12.53 -5.97 7.80
C GLY A 5 13.88 -5.25 7.78
N GLU A 6 14.97 -6.01 7.57
CA GLU A 6 16.35 -5.50 7.49
C GLU A 6 16.58 -4.51 6.35
N MET A 7 15.77 -4.60 5.28
CA MET A 7 15.89 -3.77 4.08
C MET A 7 14.84 -2.63 4.03
N GLN A 8 14.00 -2.50 5.06
CA GLN A 8 13.02 -1.42 5.13
C GLN A 8 13.71 -0.07 5.37
N SER A 9 13.04 1.02 4.99
CA SER A 9 13.56 2.40 5.05
C SER A 9 14.79 2.70 4.17
N GLN A 10 15.22 1.78 3.31
CA GLN A 10 16.29 2.01 2.32
C GLN A 10 15.76 2.46 0.95
N GLY A 11 14.50 2.92 0.87
CA GLY A 11 13.88 3.39 -0.37
C GLY A 11 13.37 2.29 -1.33
N LEU A 12 13.65 1.01 -1.07
CA LEU A 12 13.24 -0.11 -1.94
C LEU A 12 11.73 -0.15 -2.20
N GLY A 13 10.91 0.07 -1.16
CA GLY A 13 9.45 0.10 -1.31
C GLY A 13 8.99 1.18 -2.30
N LYS A 14 9.66 2.34 -2.31
CA LYS A 14 9.36 3.42 -3.25
C LYS A 14 9.79 3.07 -4.67
N ILE A 15 10.97 2.48 -4.84
CA ILE A 15 11.48 2.04 -6.15
C ILE A 15 10.51 1.03 -6.78
N LEU A 16 10.12 0.00 -6.01
CA LEU A 16 9.17 -1.01 -6.46
C LEU A 16 7.78 -0.41 -6.78
N LEU A 17 7.33 0.55 -5.97
CA LEU A 17 6.03 1.18 -6.18
C LEU A 17 6.02 2.06 -7.43
N ASN A 18 7.08 2.84 -7.65
CA ASN A 18 7.24 3.67 -8.84
C ASN A 18 7.26 2.82 -10.11
N TYR A 19 7.98 1.71 -10.09
CA TYR A 19 7.96 0.76 -11.22
C TYR A 19 6.53 0.26 -11.54
N ALA A 20 5.70 0.01 -10.52
CA ALA A 20 4.30 -0.38 -10.73
C ALA A 20 3.44 0.79 -11.26
N LYS A 21 3.66 2.01 -10.75
CA LYS A 21 2.97 3.24 -11.20
C LYS A 21 3.28 3.57 -12.67
N ASP A 22 4.52 3.38 -13.10
CA ASP A 22 4.94 3.62 -14.49
C ASP A 22 4.27 2.68 -15.50
N LYS A 23 3.75 1.54 -15.02
CA LYS A 23 3.15 0.50 -15.88
C LYS A 23 1.62 0.56 -15.94
N ARG A 24 0.97 1.33 -15.05
CA ARG A 24 -0.48 1.29 -14.83
C ARG A 24 -1.01 2.68 -14.51
N ASN A 25 -2.13 3.05 -15.12
CA ASN A 25 -2.79 4.32 -14.80
C ASN A 25 -3.53 4.30 -13.46
N LYS A 26 -3.76 3.12 -12.87
CA LYS A 26 -4.45 2.97 -11.59
C LYS A 26 -3.93 1.75 -10.84
N LEU A 27 -3.79 1.88 -9.54
CA LEU A 27 -3.38 0.81 -8.63
C LEU A 27 -4.37 0.69 -7.48
N TYR A 28 -4.61 -0.55 -7.06
CA TYR A 28 -5.43 -0.91 -5.91
C TYR A 28 -4.57 -1.76 -4.98
N LEU A 29 -4.75 -1.57 -3.68
CA LEU A 29 -4.12 -2.42 -2.68
C LEU A 29 -4.99 -2.54 -1.44
N ASN A 30 -4.77 -3.63 -0.71
CA ASN A 30 -5.29 -3.81 0.64
C ASN A 30 -4.14 -3.68 1.63
N VAL A 31 -4.39 -3.00 2.76
CA VAL A 31 -3.44 -2.88 3.86
C VAL A 31 -4.14 -3.08 5.18
N TYR A 32 -3.65 -4.00 6.01
CA TYR A 32 -4.21 -4.20 7.35
C TYR A 32 -4.12 -2.92 8.18
N GLN A 33 -5.20 -2.60 8.91
CA GLN A 33 -5.30 -1.38 9.72
C GLN A 33 -4.23 -1.32 10.82
N LYS A 34 -3.83 -2.49 11.34
CA LYS A 34 -2.74 -2.60 12.32
C LYS A 34 -1.36 -2.25 11.77
N ASN A 35 -1.18 -2.22 10.44
CA ASN A 35 0.10 -1.88 9.82
C ASN A 35 0.22 -0.38 9.55
N ALA A 36 0.33 0.40 10.63
CA ALA A 36 0.44 1.86 10.57
C ALA A 36 1.59 2.33 9.65
N ARG A 37 2.72 1.62 9.63
CA ARG A 37 3.87 1.95 8.79
C ARG A 37 3.55 1.85 7.30
N ALA A 38 2.87 0.79 6.87
CA ALA A 38 2.45 0.62 5.49
C ALA A 38 1.39 1.66 5.10
N ILE A 39 0.43 1.95 5.98
CA ILE A 39 -0.59 2.98 5.74
C ILE A 39 0.05 4.35 5.52
N SER A 40 0.97 4.75 6.40
CA SER A 40 1.72 6.02 6.25
C SER A 40 2.57 6.05 4.99
N PHE A 41 3.18 4.93 4.61
CA PHE A 41 3.92 4.81 3.35
C PHE A 41 3.01 5.06 2.15
N TYR A 42 1.89 4.33 2.02
CA TYR A 42 1.00 4.47 0.87
C TYR A 42 0.32 5.85 0.81
N LYS A 43 -0.09 6.43 1.94
CA LYS A 43 -0.62 7.79 1.99
C LYS A 43 0.38 8.83 1.48
N ARG A 44 1.65 8.71 1.87
CA ARG A 44 2.72 9.60 1.36
C ARG A 44 2.96 9.45 -0.14
N GLU A 45 2.72 8.25 -0.67
CA GLU A 45 2.78 7.95 -2.10
C GLU A 45 1.44 8.21 -2.80
N GLU A 46 0.59 9.08 -2.24
CA GLU A 46 -0.68 9.56 -2.78
C GLU A 46 -1.75 8.48 -2.99
N PHE A 47 -1.69 7.37 -2.26
CA PHE A 47 -2.83 6.48 -2.17
C PHE A 47 -3.89 7.03 -1.21
N GLU A 48 -5.13 6.99 -1.63
CA GLU A 48 -6.29 7.40 -0.84
C GLU A 48 -7.03 6.17 -0.32
N ILE A 49 -7.50 6.23 0.93
CA ILE A 49 -8.37 5.19 1.50
C ILE A 49 -9.74 5.33 0.85
N GLN A 50 -10.22 4.27 0.22
CA GLN A 50 -11.56 4.23 -0.37
C GLN A 50 -12.58 3.75 0.65
N HIS A 51 -12.29 2.64 1.34
CA HIS A 51 -13.13 2.11 2.40
C HIS A 51 -12.35 1.17 3.30
N SER A 52 -12.90 0.89 4.49
CA SER A 52 -12.45 -0.18 5.37
C SER A 52 -13.15 -1.49 5.06
N GLY A 53 -12.42 -2.59 5.11
CA GLY A 53 -12.94 -3.94 4.96
C GLY A 53 -12.55 -4.84 6.13
N LEU A 54 -12.96 -6.09 6.00
CA LEU A 54 -12.51 -7.21 6.80
C LEU A 54 -11.95 -8.23 5.81
N ASP A 55 -10.71 -8.64 6.00
CA ASP A 55 -10.16 -9.77 5.27
C ASP A 55 -10.82 -11.05 5.79
N GLU A 56 -11.73 -11.63 5.01
CA GLU A 56 -12.52 -12.81 5.41
C GLU A 56 -11.65 -14.03 5.74
N ALA A 57 -10.45 -14.13 5.17
CA ALA A 57 -9.56 -15.27 5.41
C ALA A 57 -8.86 -15.19 6.78
N THR A 58 -8.62 -13.97 7.29
CA THR A 58 -7.86 -13.75 8.53
C THR A 58 -8.70 -13.12 9.65
N GLY A 59 -9.88 -12.57 9.33
CA GLY A 59 -10.69 -11.76 10.23
C GLY A 59 -10.05 -10.42 10.59
N GLU A 60 -9.00 -10.00 9.89
CA GLU A 60 -8.28 -8.76 10.17
C GLU A 60 -8.92 -7.58 9.45
N LYS A 61 -9.02 -6.43 10.13
CA LYS A 61 -9.49 -5.20 9.49
C LYS A 61 -8.44 -4.69 8.51
N ASP A 62 -8.87 -4.31 7.31
CA ASP A 62 -8.02 -3.72 6.30
C ASP A 62 -8.62 -2.42 5.74
N TYR A 63 -7.81 -1.72 4.95
CA TYR A 63 -8.22 -0.63 4.09
C TYR A 63 -7.97 -1.02 2.65
N VAL A 64 -8.97 -0.77 1.80
CA VAL A 64 -8.77 -0.70 0.36
C VAL A 64 -8.28 0.71 0.03
N MET A 65 -7.12 0.80 -0.58
CA MET A 65 -6.53 2.06 -1.01
C MET A 65 -6.32 2.09 -2.52
N THR A 66 -6.42 3.29 -3.10
CA THR A 66 -6.24 3.50 -4.53
C THR A 66 -5.31 4.65 -4.84
N TRP A 67 -4.54 4.49 -5.91
CA TRP A 67 -3.78 5.56 -6.55
C TRP A 67 -4.12 5.59 -8.03
N GLN A 68 -4.17 6.78 -8.61
CA GLN A 68 -4.41 6.99 -10.04
C GLN A 68 -3.41 8.00 -10.58
N HIS A 69 -2.85 7.72 -11.76
CA HIS A 69 -1.98 8.64 -12.48
C HIS A 69 -2.80 9.89 -12.84
N LYS A 70 -2.25 11.07 -12.50
CA LYS A 70 -2.86 12.35 -12.82
C LYS A 70 -2.62 12.73 -14.29
#